data_AF-A0A9E2IC49-F1
#
_entry.id   AF-A0A9E2IC49-F1
#
_cell.length_a   1.000
_cell.length_b   1.000
_cell.length_c   1.000
_cell.angle_alpha   90.00
_cell.angle_beta   90.00
_cell.angle_gamma   90.00
#
_symmetry.space_group_name_H-M   'P 1'
#
loop_
_entity.id
_entity.type
_entity.pdbx_description
1 polymer ?
#
loop_
_entity_poly.entity_id
_entity_poly.type
_entity_poly.pdbx_seq_one_letter_code
_entity_poly.pdbx_strand_id
1 'polypeptide(L)'
;MPQRKSAKKELKKNIKKRKENLRVKHQIKSAIKKLKKSIESKDSDYSTQALRNVYKTLDKAASKKVIHHNKAARKKSRLSRLLTTLKVSPSIPLAPKAQAAYLEEPQ
;
A
#
# COMPACT_ATOMS: atom_id res chain seq x y z
N MET A 1 -10.59 17.75 -32.62
CA MET A 1 -9.68 16.67 -33.11
C MET A 1 -8.28 17.24 -33.30
N PRO A 2 -7.20 16.43 -33.18
CA PRO A 2 -5.83 16.92 -33.42
C PRO A 2 -5.64 17.36 -34.87
N GLN A 3 -5.17 18.58 -35.09
CA GLN A 3 -4.93 19.13 -36.43
C GLN A 3 -3.53 18.77 -36.98
N ARG A 4 -2.54 18.62 -36.10
CA ARG A 4 -1.15 18.26 -36.45
C ARG A 4 -0.92 16.74 -36.46
N LYS A 5 -0.10 16.25 -37.42
CA LYS A 5 0.24 14.82 -37.55
C LYS A 5 0.85 14.23 -36.26
N SER A 6 1.73 14.96 -35.60
CA SER A 6 2.35 14.56 -34.32
C SER A 6 1.32 14.39 -33.20
N ALA A 7 0.36 15.31 -33.10
CA ALA A 7 -0.70 15.25 -32.10
C ALA A 7 -1.66 14.06 -32.32
N LYS A 8 -1.99 13.72 -33.57
CA LYS A 8 -2.78 12.50 -33.90
C LYS A 8 -2.07 11.23 -33.44
N LYS A 9 -0.74 11.15 -33.59
CA LYS A 9 0.09 10.03 -33.11
C LYS A 9 0.08 9.95 -31.58
N GLU A 10 0.23 11.07 -30.90
CA GLU A 10 0.25 11.10 -29.44
C GLU A 10 -1.10 10.73 -28.82
N LEU A 11 -2.21 11.19 -29.43
CA LEU A 11 -3.56 10.79 -29.02
C LEU A 11 -3.76 9.27 -29.07
N LYS A 12 -3.31 8.61 -30.16
CA LYS A 12 -3.38 7.15 -30.29
C LYS A 12 -2.58 6.44 -29.18
N LYS A 13 -1.37 6.90 -28.88
CA LYS A 13 -0.55 6.34 -27.79
C LYS A 13 -1.21 6.53 -26.42
N ASN A 14 -1.75 7.72 -26.17
CA ASN A 14 -2.40 8.07 -24.91
C ASN A 14 -3.63 7.20 -24.65
N ILE A 15 -4.44 6.91 -25.67
CA ILE A 15 -5.59 6.00 -25.53
C ILE A 15 -5.14 4.60 -25.12
N LYS A 16 -4.11 4.05 -25.77
CA LYS A 16 -3.56 2.73 -25.43
C LYS A 16 -3.05 2.68 -23.98
N LYS A 17 -2.19 3.64 -23.61
CA LYS A 17 -1.67 3.77 -22.23
C LYS A 17 -2.79 3.96 -21.20
N ARG A 18 -3.82 4.75 -21.53
CA ARG A 18 -4.97 4.99 -20.65
C ARG A 18 -5.72 3.70 -20.37
N LYS A 19 -5.98 2.87 -21.38
CA LYS A 19 -6.67 1.57 -21.23
C LYS A 19 -5.92 0.64 -20.27
N GLU A 20 -4.60 0.51 -20.44
CA GLU A 20 -3.76 -0.31 -19.57
C GLU A 20 -3.70 0.24 -18.14
N ASN A 21 -3.50 1.55 -17.99
CA ASN A 21 -3.45 2.20 -16.69
C ASN A 21 -4.77 2.08 -15.93
N LEU A 22 -5.91 2.15 -16.62
CA LEU A 22 -7.22 1.91 -16.02
C LEU A 22 -7.35 0.48 -15.50
N ARG A 23 -6.94 -0.53 -16.29
CA ARG A 23 -6.94 -1.93 -15.87
C ARG A 23 -6.11 -2.15 -14.60
N VAL A 24 -4.89 -1.61 -14.55
CA VAL A 24 -4.01 -1.71 -13.36
C VAL A 24 -4.61 -0.99 -12.16
N LYS A 25 -5.15 0.22 -12.35
CA LYS A 25 -5.82 0.98 -11.27
C LYS A 25 -7.04 0.22 -10.71
N HIS A 26 -7.83 -0.42 -11.57
CA HIS A 26 -8.95 -1.26 -11.15
C HIS A 26 -8.49 -2.49 -10.37
N GLN A 27 -7.44 -3.18 -10.83
CA GLN A 27 -6.84 -4.31 -10.09
C GLN A 27 -6.41 -3.91 -8.68
N ILE A 28 -5.72 -2.76 -8.54
CA ILE A 28 -5.34 -2.23 -7.22
C ILE A 28 -6.57 -1.95 -6.35
N LYS A 29 -7.61 -1.31 -6.92
CA LYS A 29 -8.85 -1.01 -6.18
C LYS A 29 -9.54 -2.30 -5.70
N SER A 30 -9.62 -3.31 -6.56
CA SER A 30 -10.21 -4.60 -6.23
C SER A 30 -9.41 -5.34 -5.17
N ALA A 31 -8.08 -5.37 -5.26
CA ALA A 31 -7.22 -6.01 -4.25
C ALA A 31 -7.38 -5.35 -2.87
N ILE A 32 -7.40 -4.01 -2.84
CA ILE A 32 -7.64 -3.26 -1.59
C ILE A 32 -9.04 -3.55 -1.03
N LYS A 33 -10.07 -3.63 -1.89
CA LYS A 33 -11.44 -3.97 -1.44
C LYS A 33 -11.50 -5.37 -0.82
N LYS A 34 -10.80 -6.36 -1.40
CA LYS A 34 -10.71 -7.72 -0.83
C LYS A 34 -10.05 -7.73 0.54
N LEU A 35 -8.94 -7.00 0.71
CA LEU A 35 -8.27 -6.87 2.01
C LEU A 35 -9.16 -6.19 3.06
N LYS A 36 -9.90 -5.14 2.68
CA LYS A 36 -10.84 -4.50 3.63
C LYS A 36 -11.95 -5.45 4.07
N LYS A 37 -12.50 -6.24 3.15
CA LYS A 37 -13.49 -7.27 3.48
C LYS A 37 -12.93 -8.34 4.41
N SER A 38 -11.71 -8.82 4.18
CA SER A 38 -11.09 -9.82 5.07
C SER A 38 -10.86 -9.29 6.48
N ILE A 39 -10.54 -8.00 6.58
CA ILE A 39 -10.40 -7.29 7.84
C ILE A 39 -11.74 -7.21 8.59
N GLU A 40 -12.83 -6.87 7.88
CA GLU A 40 -14.19 -6.84 8.45
C GLU A 40 -14.64 -8.23 8.94
N SER A 41 -14.29 -9.29 8.20
CA SER A 41 -14.57 -10.68 8.56
C SER A 41 -13.70 -11.24 9.70
N LYS A 42 -12.71 -10.48 10.19
CA LYS A 42 -11.77 -10.86 11.29
C LYS A 42 -10.90 -12.10 11.01
N ASP A 43 -10.80 -12.54 9.76
CA ASP A 43 -9.92 -13.67 9.39
C ASP A 43 -8.45 -13.22 9.34
N SER A 44 -7.67 -13.60 10.35
CA SER A 44 -6.26 -13.19 10.49
C SER A 44 -5.39 -13.73 9.35
N ASP A 45 -5.48 -15.02 9.03
CA ASP A 45 -4.61 -15.66 8.03
C ASP A 45 -4.91 -15.18 6.62
N TYR A 46 -6.20 -15.11 6.27
CA TYR A 46 -6.62 -14.62 4.96
C TYR A 46 -6.24 -13.14 4.77
N SER A 47 -6.31 -12.33 5.82
CA SER A 47 -5.87 -10.93 5.79
C SER A 47 -4.38 -10.76 5.53
N THR A 48 -3.52 -11.63 6.08
CA THR A 48 -2.07 -11.57 5.81
C THR A 48 -1.75 -11.94 4.35
N GLN A 49 -2.41 -12.97 3.80
CA GLN A 49 -2.25 -13.36 2.40
C GLN A 49 -2.76 -12.27 1.45
N ALA A 50 -3.93 -11.69 1.75
CA ALA A 50 -4.48 -10.57 1.00
C ALA A 50 -3.54 -9.35 1.01
N LEU A 51 -2.89 -9.06 2.15
CA LEU A 51 -1.92 -7.97 2.26
C LEU A 51 -0.70 -8.19 1.37
N ARG A 52 -0.14 -9.41 1.35
CA ARG A 52 0.99 -9.77 0.45
C ARG A 52 0.61 -9.57 -1.01
N ASN A 53 -0.60 -9.96 -1.40
CA ASN A 53 -1.12 -9.74 -2.76
C ASN A 53 -1.28 -8.25 -3.09
N VAL A 54 -1.75 -7.44 -2.15
CA VAL A 54 -1.84 -5.98 -2.34
C VAL A 54 -0.45 -5.37 -2.52
N TYR A 55 0.55 -5.78 -1.75
CA TYR A 55 1.92 -5.26 -1.90
C TYR A 55 2.50 -5.62 -3.26
N LYS A 56 2.38 -6.89 -3.68
CA LYS A 56 2.84 -7.35 -4.99
C LYS A 56 2.21 -6.56 -6.14
N THR A 57 0.92 -6.25 -6.06
CA THR A 57 0.23 -5.46 -7.09
C THR A 57 0.62 -3.99 -7.09
N LEU A 58 0.79 -3.37 -5.92
CA LEU A 58 1.24 -1.99 -5.79
C LEU A 58 2.66 -1.79 -6.32
N ASP A 59 3.57 -2.69 -5.97
CA ASP A 59 4.98 -2.56 -6.35
C ASP A 59 5.17 -2.80 -7.85
N LYS A 60 4.47 -3.80 -8.43
CA LYS A 60 4.42 -3.96 -9.90
C LYS A 60 3.88 -2.71 -10.62
N ALA A 61 2.86 -2.06 -10.05
CA ALA A 61 2.31 -0.84 -10.63
C ALA A 61 3.25 0.36 -10.49
N ALA A 62 4.07 0.40 -9.43
CA ALA A 62 5.10 1.41 -9.24
C ALA A 62 6.26 1.23 -10.22
N SER A 63 6.75 0.00 -10.40
CA SER A 63 7.81 -0.32 -11.38
C SER A 63 7.39 0.05 -12.81
N LYS A 64 6.12 -0.20 -13.17
CA LYS A 64 5.54 0.19 -14.46
C LYS A 64 5.20 1.68 -14.58
N LYS A 65 5.54 2.51 -13.58
CA LYS A 65 5.25 3.95 -13.50
C LYS A 65 3.77 4.31 -13.66
N VAL A 66 2.85 3.38 -13.38
CA VAL A 66 1.40 3.64 -13.38
C VAL A 66 1.00 4.44 -12.14
N ILE A 67 1.69 4.20 -11.03
CA ILE A 67 1.62 4.98 -9.80
C ILE A 67 3.02 5.39 -9.37
N HIS A 68 3.14 6.54 -8.73
CA HIS A 68 4.41 6.99 -8.15
C HIS A 68 4.81 6.10 -6.95
N HIS A 69 6.11 5.90 -6.72
CA HIS A 69 6.63 5.09 -5.61
C HIS A 69 6.12 5.59 -4.25
N ASN A 70 6.09 6.92 -4.03
CA ASN A 70 5.51 7.50 -2.81
C ASN A 70 4.01 7.18 -2.66
N LYS A 71 3.25 7.11 -3.76
CA LYS A 71 1.82 6.73 -3.69
C LYS A 71 1.66 5.26 -3.32
N ALA A 72 2.54 4.38 -3.82
CA ALA A 72 2.58 2.99 -3.39
C ALA A 72 2.97 2.88 -1.90
N ALA A 73 4.05 3.53 -1.47
CA ALA A 73 4.52 3.54 -0.08
C ALA A 73 3.44 4.04 0.91
N ARG A 74 2.78 5.16 0.61
CA ARG A 74 1.68 5.68 1.44
C ARG A 74 0.54 4.67 1.58
N LYS A 75 0.18 3.97 0.49
CA LYS A 75 -0.86 2.95 0.55
C LYS A 75 -0.44 1.74 1.37
N LYS A 76 0.81 1.27 1.21
CA LYS A 76 1.35 0.17 2.02
C LYS A 76 1.30 0.50 3.52
N SER A 77 1.83 1.66 3.90
CA SER A 77 1.82 2.13 5.30
C SER A 77 0.42 2.25 5.90
N ARG A 78 -0.56 2.79 5.15
CA ARG A 78 -1.94 2.90 5.65
C ARG A 78 -2.60 1.54 5.88
N LEU A 79 -2.37 0.58 5.00
CA LEU A 79 -2.96 -0.76 5.11
C LEU A 79 -2.29 -1.59 6.21
N SER A 80 -0.97 -1.47 6.38
CA SER A 80 -0.27 -2.13 7.48
C SER A 80 -0.76 -1.62 8.83
N ARG A 81 -0.86 -0.29 8.99
CA ARG A 81 -1.35 0.32 10.24
C ARG A 81 -2.75 -0.17 10.58
N LEU A 82 -3.66 -0.23 9.62
CA LEU A 82 -5.02 -0.73 9.82
C LEU A 82 -5.04 -2.18 10.33
N LEU A 83 -4.15 -3.05 9.83
CA LEU A 83 -4.07 -4.43 10.29
C LEU A 83 -3.44 -4.52 11.69
N THR A 84 -2.40 -3.74 11.95
CA THR A 84 -1.74 -3.69 13.26
C THR A 84 -2.69 -3.19 14.34
N THR A 85 -3.47 -2.12 14.10
CA THR A 85 -4.44 -1.60 15.08
C THR A 85 -5.50 -2.63 15.47
N LEU A 86 -5.81 -3.59 14.61
CA LEU A 86 -6.77 -4.66 14.92
C LEU A 86 -6.15 -5.84 15.66
N LYS A 87 -4.85 -6.08 15.47
CA LYS A 87 -4.10 -7.14 16.14
C LYS A 87 -3.56 -6.71 17.51
N VAL A 88 -3.35 -5.41 17.72
CA VAL A 88 -2.89 -4.85 18.99
C VAL A 88 -4.07 -4.81 19.96
N SER A 89 -4.30 -5.93 20.64
CA SER A 89 -4.68 -5.88 22.05
C SER A 89 -3.58 -5.13 22.83
N PRO A 90 -3.92 -4.31 23.84
CA PRO A 90 -2.97 -3.44 24.52
C PRO A 90 -2.13 -4.28 25.50
N SER A 91 -1.16 -5.02 25.00
CA SER A 91 -0.12 -5.63 25.81
C SER A 91 1.22 -5.11 25.32
N ILE A 92 1.65 -4.00 25.92
CA ILE A 92 3.03 -3.63 26.31
C ILE A 92 2.99 -2.11 26.58
N PRO A 93 3.07 -1.66 27.85
CA PRO A 93 3.36 -0.26 28.12
C PRO A 93 4.73 0.07 27.53
N LEU A 94 4.76 1.10 26.68
CA LEU A 94 5.95 1.59 26.02
C LEU A 94 6.92 2.08 27.11
N ALA A 95 7.91 1.26 27.49
CA ALA A 95 8.92 1.68 28.45
C ALA A 95 9.56 2.98 27.95
N PRO A 96 9.60 4.05 28.77
CA PRO A 96 10.21 5.30 28.37
C PRO A 96 11.69 5.05 28.11
N LYS A 97 12.12 5.32 26.87
CA LYS A 97 13.54 5.41 26.51
C LYS A 97 14.18 6.56 27.30
N ALA A 98 14.64 6.35 28.54
CA ALA A 98 15.60 7.22 29.26
C ALA A 98 15.92 6.81 30.73
N GLN A 99 16.09 5.53 31.08
CA GLN A 99 16.54 5.16 32.45
C GLN A 99 17.56 4.01 32.46
N ALA A 100 18.65 4.15 31.71
CA ALA A 100 19.81 3.24 31.80
C ALA A 100 21.12 4.03 31.97
N ALA A 101 21.11 5.02 32.87
CA ALA A 101 22.28 5.84 33.17
C ALA A 101 22.53 6.08 34.67
N TYR A 102 21.78 5.45 35.57
CA TYR A 102 22.08 5.47 37.00
C TYR A 102 22.33 4.04 37.46
N LEU A 103 23.58 3.63 37.29
CA LEU A 103 24.19 2.58 38.10
C LEU A 103 24.17 3.07 39.55
N GLU A 104 23.25 2.56 40.36
CA GLU A 104 23.61 2.30 41.74
C GLU A 104 24.38 0.98 41.75
N GLU A 105 25.59 0.99 42.29
CA GLU A 105 25.81 0.26 43.53
C GLU A 105 26.74 1.05 44.48
N PRO A 106 26.49 0.97 45.80
CA PRO A 106 27.22 1.66 46.86
C PRO A 106 28.38 0.83 47.44
N GLN A 107 29.58 1.44 47.51
CA GLN A 107 30.55 1.46 48.62
C GLN A 107 31.74 2.34 48.19
#